data_AF-A0A965U6J2-F1
#
_entry.id   AF-A0A965U6J2-F1
#
_cell.length_a   1.000
_cell.length_b   1.000
_cell.length_c   1.000
_cell.angle_alpha   90.00
_cell.angle_beta   90.00
_cell.angle_gamma   90.00
#
_symmetry.space_group_name_H-M   'P 1'
#
loop_
_entity.id
_entity.type
_entity.pdbx_description
1 polymer ?
#
loop_
_entity_poly.entity_id
_entity_poly.type
_entity_poly.pdbx_seq_one_letter_code
_entity_poly.pdbx_strand_id
1 'polypeptide(L)'
;LMGIPVDRVISFTFAVGSALAGIGAVLYCCRYPQVKPALGALLGLKAFVAAVLGGIGSIPGAMLGGLAIGLCEVFVTAIGLSQWTEAVVFGILIAVLLVRPTGFLGRTMQEKV
;
A
#
# COMPACT_ATOMS: atom_id res chain seq x y z
N LEU A 1 -23.79 4.86 28.74
CA LEU A 1 -24.40 4.96 27.39
C LEU A 1 -23.58 5.95 26.60
N MET A 2 -22.60 5.46 25.83
CA MET A 2 -21.57 6.27 25.18
C MET A 2 -22.19 7.21 24.14
N GLY A 3 -22.18 8.50 24.42
CA GLY A 3 -22.67 9.58 23.56
C GLY A 3 -21.76 9.91 22.36
N ILE A 4 -20.87 9.00 21.95
CA ILE A 4 -20.07 9.16 20.73
C ILE A 4 -20.74 8.33 19.62
N PRO A 5 -21.19 8.96 18.52
CA PRO A 5 -21.75 8.23 17.39
C PRO A 5 -20.63 7.45 16.69
N VAL A 6 -20.41 6.20 17.10
CA VAL A 6 -19.40 5.29 16.53
C VAL A 6 -19.65 5.09 15.03
N ASP A 7 -20.91 4.98 14.61
CA ASP A 7 -21.30 4.88 13.20
C ASP A 7 -20.82 6.08 12.37
N ARG A 8 -20.83 7.30 12.94
CA ARG A 8 -20.36 8.50 12.25
C ARG A 8 -18.85 8.53 12.11
N VAL A 9 -18.11 8.03 13.11
CA VAL A 9 -16.65 7.95 13.04
C VAL A 9 -16.21 6.89 12.02
N ILE A 10 -16.84 5.70 12.05
CA ILE A 10 -16.55 4.61 11.11
C ILE A 10 -16.89 5.02 9.67
N SER A 11 -18.08 5.60 9.45
CA SER A 11 -18.48 6.05 8.11
C SER A 11 -17.57 7.16 7.59
N PHE A 12 -17.13 8.09 8.45
CA PHE A 12 -16.22 9.17 8.04
C PHE A 12 -14.83 8.63 7.66
N THR A 13 -14.23 7.76 8.47
CA THR A 13 -12.91 7.17 8.15
C THR A 13 -12.98 6.28 6.91
N PHE A 14 -14.07 5.54 6.73
CA PHE A 14 -14.30 4.72 5.54
C PHE A 14 -14.52 5.58 4.29
N ALA A 15 -15.31 6.65 4.37
CA ALA A 15 -15.53 7.57 3.27
C ALA A 15 -14.22 8.22 2.80
N VAL A 16 -13.37 8.66 3.73
CA VAL A 16 -12.06 9.23 3.40
C VAL A 16 -11.14 8.17 2.77
N GLY A 17 -11.09 6.95 3.32
CA GLY A 17 -10.25 5.87 2.79
C GLY A 17 -10.65 5.42 1.38
N SER A 18 -11.95 5.22 1.16
CA SER A 18 -12.50 4.84 -0.16
C SER A 18 -12.36 5.94 -1.20
N ALA A 19 -12.50 7.21 -0.82
CA ALA A 19 -12.24 8.34 -1.71
C ALA A 19 -10.77 8.37 -2.17
N LEU A 20 -9.81 8.21 -1.25
CA LEU A 20 -8.38 8.16 -1.58
C LEU A 20 -8.03 6.95 -2.47
N ALA A 21 -8.62 5.78 -2.19
CA ALA A 21 -8.45 4.58 -3.00
C ALA A 21 -9.00 4.78 -4.43
N GLY A 22 -10.17 5.42 -4.56
CA GLY A 22 -10.78 5.75 -5.85
C GLY A 22 -9.91 6.69 -6.68
N ILE A 23 -9.39 7.76 -6.08
CA ILE A 23 -8.46 8.69 -6.74
C ILE A 23 -7.21 7.95 -7.23
N GLY A 24 -6.62 7.08 -6.40
CA GLY A 24 -5.46 6.28 -6.78
C GLY A 24 -5.73 5.35 -7.97
N ALA A 25 -6.89 4.69 -7.99
CA ALA A 25 -7.29 3.81 -9.10
C ALA A 25 -7.48 4.57 -10.41
N VAL A 26 -8.10 5.76 -10.37
CA VAL A 26 -8.29 6.61 -11.56
C VAL A 26 -6.93 7.09 -12.10
N LEU A 27 -6.03 7.55 -11.22
CA LEU A 27 -4.67 7.95 -11.62
C LEU A 27 -3.92 6.81 -12.32
N TYR A 28 -4.05 5.57 -11.82
CA TYR A 28 -3.45 4.41 -12.45
C TYR A 28 -4.07 4.11 -13.84
N CYS A 29 -5.39 4.11 -13.95
CA CYS A 29 -6.10 3.90 -15.23
C CYS A 29 -5.75 4.95 -16.29
N CYS A 30 -5.55 6.21 -15.89
CA CYS A 30 -5.11 7.27 -16.80
C CYS A 30 -3.71 7.00 -17.37
N ARG A 31 -2.82 6.35 -16.61
CA ARG A 31 -1.45 6.06 -17.05
C ARG A 31 -1.34 4.79 -17.89
N TYR A 32 -2.19 3.80 -17.63
CA TYR A 32 -2.23 2.51 -18.32
C TYR A 32 -3.65 2.20 -18.83
N PRO A 33 -4.01 2.60 -20.07
CA PRO A 33 -5.35 2.41 -20.62
C PRO A 33 -5.67 0.96 -21.04
N GLN A 34 -4.92 -0.04 -20.55
CA GLN A 34 -5.15 -1.46 -20.82
C GLN A 34 -5.82 -2.12 -19.62
N VAL A 35 -7.13 -2.34 -19.72
CA VAL A 35 -7.90 -3.00 -18.67
C VAL A 35 -7.81 -4.52 -18.87
N LYS A 36 -6.96 -5.18 -18.09
CA LYS A 36 -6.92 -6.66 -18.00
C LYS A 36 -7.66 -7.09 -16.73
N PRO A 37 -8.42 -8.21 -16.72
CA PRO A 37 -9.13 -8.67 -15.51
C PRO A 37 -8.21 -8.90 -14.30
N ALA A 38 -6.95 -9.27 -14.53
CA ALA A 38 -5.95 -9.50 -13.47
C ALA A 38 -5.38 -8.20 -12.85
N LEU A 39 -5.70 -7.04 -13.40
CA LEU A 39 -5.12 -5.75 -13.00
C LEU A 39 -5.44 -5.42 -11.53
N GLY A 40 -6.66 -5.70 -11.07
CA GLY A 40 -7.04 -5.50 -9.67
C GLY A 40 -6.29 -6.40 -8.69
N ALA A 41 -6.06 -7.66 -9.04
CA ALA A 41 -5.33 -8.60 -8.19
C ALA A 41 -3.85 -8.21 -8.07
N LEU A 42 -3.21 -7.85 -9.19
CA LEU A 42 -1.81 -7.42 -9.21
C LEU A 42 -1.61 -6.09 -8.46
N LEU A 43 -2.50 -5.11 -8.65
CA LEU A 43 -2.50 -3.86 -7.89
C LEU A 43 -2.72 -4.08 -6.39
N GLY A 44 -3.69 -4.93 -6.03
CA GLY A 44 -3.97 -5.24 -4.63
C GLY A 44 -2.79 -5.90 -3.94
N LEU A 45 -2.12 -6.83 -4.62
CA LEU A 45 -0.96 -7.50 -4.09
C LEU A 45 0.26 -6.56 -3.97
N LYS A 46 0.45 -5.63 -4.92
CA LYS A 46 1.44 -4.55 -4.80
C LYS A 46 1.13 -3.59 -3.65
N ALA A 47 -0.13 -3.20 -3.48
CA ALA A 47 -0.57 -2.36 -2.37
C ALA A 47 -0.35 -3.05 -1.02
N PHE A 48 -0.56 -4.37 -0.96
CA PHE A 48 -0.22 -5.18 0.21
C PHE A 48 1.28 -5.16 0.50
N VAL A 49 2.13 -5.32 -0.53
CA VAL A 49 3.59 -5.23 -0.37
C VAL A 49 4.01 -3.87 0.19
N ALA A 50 3.49 -2.78 -0.36
CA ALA A 50 3.71 -1.43 0.12
C ALA A 50 3.29 -1.23 1.59
N ALA A 51 2.13 -1.78 1.97
CA ALA A 51 1.62 -1.71 3.34
C ALA A 51 2.48 -2.52 4.33
N VAL A 52 2.92 -3.72 3.94
CA VAL A 52 3.81 -4.56 4.76
C VAL A 52 5.18 -3.91 4.95
N LEU A 53 5.74 -3.34 3.89
CA LEU A 53 7.02 -2.61 3.96
C LEU A 53 6.95 -1.39 4.89
N GLY A 54 5.82 -0.68 4.86
CA GLY A 54 5.52 0.47 5.72
C GLY A 54 5.20 0.10 7.18
N GLY A 55 4.71 -1.11 7.42
CA GLY A 55 4.29 -1.63 8.73
C GLY A 55 2.76 -1.72 8.88
N ILE A 56 2.25 -2.91 9.18
CA ILE A 56 0.82 -3.20 9.35
C ILE A 56 0.31 -2.46 10.60
N GLY A 57 -0.57 -1.47 10.41
CA GLY A 57 -1.19 -0.71 11.50
C GLY A 57 -0.72 0.74 11.66
N SER A 58 0.23 1.21 10.84
CA SER A 58 0.62 2.63 10.82
C SER A 58 0.23 3.28 9.48
N ILE A 59 -0.72 4.22 9.51
CA ILE A 59 -1.12 5.02 8.34
C ILE A 59 0.07 5.77 7.71
N PRO A 60 0.92 6.50 8.47
CA PRO A 60 2.06 7.20 7.88
C PRO A 60 3.16 6.26 7.37
N GLY A 61 3.36 5.10 8.01
CA GLY A 61 4.32 4.09 7.55
C GLY A 61 3.89 3.47 6.22
N ALA A 62 2.61 3.13 6.07
CA ALA A 62 2.06 2.61 4.82
C ALA A 62 2.18 3.61 3.65
N MET A 63 2.00 4.91 3.89
CA MET A 63 2.22 5.94 2.86
C MET A 63 3.68 6.02 2.41
N LEU A 64 4.63 6.04 3.35
CA LEU A 64 6.06 6.05 3.03
C LEU A 64 6.50 4.77 2.31
N GLY A 65 5.97 3.61 2.73
CA GLY A 65 6.24 2.32 2.08
C GLY A 65 5.70 2.25 0.65
N GLY A 66 4.49 2.77 0.41
CA GLY A 66 3.92 2.89 -0.94
C GLY A 66 4.70 3.84 -1.83
N LEU A 67 5.16 4.98 -1.31
CA LEU A 67 5.96 5.92 -2.06
C LEU A 67 7.35 5.36 -2.40
N ALA A 68 8.01 4.67 -1.47
CA ALA A 68 9.29 4.01 -1.71
C ALA A 68 9.18 2.90 -2.76
N ILE A 69 8.17 2.01 -2.65
CA ILE A 69 7.93 0.96 -3.63
C ILE A 69 7.59 1.55 -4.99
N GLY A 70 6.74 2.59 -5.05
CA GLY A 70 6.40 3.28 -6.29
C GLY A 70 7.62 3.91 -6.97
N LEU A 71 8.51 4.56 -6.22
CA LEU A 71 9.76 5.09 -6.77
C LEU A 71 10.66 3.96 -7.29
N CYS A 72 10.85 2.90 -6.51
CA CYS A 72 11.62 1.73 -6.93
C CYS A 72 11.05 1.12 -8.22
N GLU A 73 9.73 1.05 -8.35
CA GLU A 73 9.06 0.55 -9.55
C GLU A 73 9.37 1.42 -10.78
N VAL A 74 9.33 2.75 -10.62
CA VAL A 74 9.67 3.69 -11.71
C VAL A 74 11.15 3.57 -12.11
N PHE A 75 12.06 3.41 -11.15
CA PHE A 75 13.49 3.20 -11.45
C PHE A 75 13.74 1.86 -12.17
N VAL A 76 13.06 0.78 -11.77
CA VAL A 76 13.20 -0.55 -12.38
C VAL A 76 12.55 -0.63 -13.77
N THR A 77 11.47 0.11 -14.00
CA THR A 77 10.85 0.20 -15.33
C THR A 77 11.69 1.07 -16.29
N ALA A 78 12.39 2.10 -15.79
CA ALA A 78 13.28 2.96 -16.59
C ALA A 78 14.52 2.24 -17.15
N ILE A 79 15.00 1.18 -16.48
CA ILE A 79 16.14 0.36 -16.95
C ILE A 79 15.75 -0.72 -17.98
N GLY A 80 14.47 -0.77 -18.41
CA GLY A 80 14.01 -1.62 -19.51
C GLY A 80 13.55 -3.03 -19.12
N LEU A 81 13.51 -3.38 -17.83
CA LEU A 81 13.08 -4.69 -17.34
C LEU A 81 11.59 -4.74 -16.93
N SER A 82 10.70 -4.22 -17.80
CA SER A 82 9.25 -4.12 -17.53
C SER A 82 8.63 -5.43 -17.00
N GLN A 83 9.09 -6.58 -17.52
CA GLN A 83 8.58 -7.91 -17.13
C GLN A 83 9.15 -8.45 -15.81
N TRP A 84 10.32 -7.97 -15.37
CA TRP A 84 10.94 -8.40 -14.11
C TRP A 84 10.55 -7.51 -12.93
N THR A 85 9.91 -6.37 -13.18
CA THR A 85 9.45 -5.43 -12.17
C THR A 85 8.61 -6.12 -11.09
N GLU A 86 7.65 -6.98 -11.48
CA GLU A 86 6.81 -7.68 -10.52
C GLU A 86 7.61 -8.68 -9.68
N ALA A 87 8.53 -9.44 -10.30
CA ALA A 87 9.40 -10.37 -9.60
C ALA A 87 10.31 -9.66 -8.59
N VAL A 88 10.80 -8.45 -8.92
CA VAL A 88 11.62 -7.63 -8.02
C VAL A 88 10.78 -7.11 -6.84
N VAL A 89 9.55 -6.66 -7.05
CA VAL A 89 8.66 -6.19 -5.97
C VAL A 89 8.34 -7.33 -4.99
N PHE A 90 8.05 -8.53 -5.50
CA PHE A 90 7.86 -9.72 -4.66
C PHE A 90 9.14 -10.18 -3.96
N GLY A 91 10.29 -10.10 -4.64
CA GLY A 91 11.59 -10.39 -4.04
C GLY A 91 11.91 -9.44 -2.89
N ILE A 92 11.61 -8.15 -3.04
CA ILE A 92 11.76 -7.13 -1.99
C ILE A 92 10.86 -7.45 -0.80
N LEU A 93 9.61 -7.88 -1.03
CA LEU A 93 8.72 -8.31 0.04
C LEU A 93 9.34 -9.46 0.86
N ILE A 94 9.83 -10.50 0.19
CA ILE A 94 10.44 -11.66 0.84
C ILE A 94 11.68 -11.23 1.63
N ALA A 95 12.53 -10.40 1.03
CA ALA A 95 13.73 -9.87 1.68
C ALA A 95 13.40 -9.03 2.91
N VAL A 96 12.37 -8.18 2.84
CA VAL A 96 11.96 -7.32 3.97
C VAL A 96 11.33 -8.13 5.10
N LEU A 97 10.50 -9.13 4.80
CA LEU A 97 9.99 -10.04 5.82
C LEU A 97 11.13 -10.80 6.53
N LEU A 98 12.21 -11.11 5.82
CA LEU A 98 13.38 -11.81 6.37
C LEU A 98 14.27 -10.91 7.24
N VAL A 99 14.40 -9.63 6.88
CA VAL A 99 15.25 -8.68 7.62
C VAL A 99 14.51 -8.00 8.77
N ARG A 100 13.26 -7.54 8.57
CA ARG A 100 12.41 -6.93 9.61
C ARG A 100 10.90 -7.06 9.28
N PRO A 101 10.21 -8.08 9.84
CA PRO A 101 8.80 -8.34 9.56
C PRO A 101 7.82 -7.25 10.04
N THR A 102 8.29 -6.25 10.80
CA THR A 102 7.49 -5.15 11.36
C THR A 102 7.54 -3.83 10.58
N GLY A 103 8.29 -3.75 9.47
CA GLY A 103 8.39 -2.54 8.62
C GLY A 103 9.23 -1.39 9.21
N PHE A 104 9.42 -0.31 8.44
CA PHE A 104 10.32 0.80 8.78
C PHE A 104 9.82 1.66 9.96
N LEU A 105 8.50 1.73 10.17
CA LEU A 105 7.84 2.58 11.16
C LEU A 105 6.83 1.79 12.01
N GLY A 106 7.11 0.51 12.30
CA GLY A 106 6.32 -0.29 13.22
C GLY A 106 6.35 0.34 14.62
N ARG A 107 5.38 1.19 14.93
CA ARG A 107 5.12 1.61 16.31
C ARG A 107 4.85 0.35 17.12
N THR A 108 5.65 0.15 18.16
CA THR A 108 5.29 -0.62 19.34
C THR A 108 3.86 -0.26 19.70
N MET A 109 3.00 -1.26 19.75
CA MET A 109 1.67 -1.16 20.34
C MET A 109 1.84 -0.46 21.70
N GLN A 110 1.57 0.84 21.80
CA GLN A 110 1.37 1.47 23.08
C GLN A 110 0.01 0.97 23.53
N GLU A 111 0.05 -0.14 24.25
CA GLU A 111 -0.99 -0.62 25.13
C GLU A 111 -1.41 0.58 26.00
N LYS A 112 -2.51 1.23 25.64
CA LYS A 112 -3.14 2.20 26.52
C LYS A 112 -3.83 1.38 27.61
N VAL A 113 -3.12 1.16 28.71
CA VAL A 113 -3.72 0.93 30.04
C VAL A 113 -4.55 2.14 30.46
#